data_AF-A0A1B6MBF7-F1
#
_entry.id   AF-A0A1B6MBF7-F1
#
_cell.length_a   1.000
_cell.length_b   1.000
_cell.length_c   1.000
_cell.angle_alpha   90.00
_cell.angle_beta   90.00
_cell.angle_gamma   90.00
#
_symmetry.space_group_name_H-M   'P 1'
#
loop_
_entity.id
_entity.type
_entity.pdbx_description
1 polymer ?
#
loop_
_entity_poly.entity_id
_entity_poly.type
_entity_poly.pdbx_seq_one_letter_code
_entity_poly.pdbx_strand_id
1 'polypeptide(L)'
;MTTRGCINSPDCFCYICGNYTIKRQQRNISDFVEKVYFAYFGIKLGDQDKSWAPHKVCSVCVEELRQWFQGKKQSLRFGIPMVWREPKNHSDDCYFCSCNVQGFNLKNKKEISYPY
;
A
#
# COMPACT_ATOMS: atom_id res chain seq x y z
N MET A 1 25.89 9.90 8.35
CA MET A 1 24.75 10.83 8.50
C MET A 1 23.51 10.09 8.05
N THR A 2 22.74 9.55 8.99
CA THR A 2 21.47 8.88 8.68
C THR A 2 20.49 9.93 8.18
N THR A 3 19.93 9.71 6.98
CA THR A 3 18.89 10.58 6.42
C THR A 3 17.72 10.63 7.41
N ARG A 4 17.20 11.82 7.71
CA ARG A 4 16.06 12.03 8.64
C ARG A 4 14.72 11.49 8.11
N GLY A 5 14.75 10.60 7.11
CA GLY A 5 13.57 10.11 6.43
C GLY A 5 13.76 8.68 5.93
N CYS A 6 12.67 8.08 5.48
CA CYS A 6 12.64 6.69 5.02
C CYS A 6 13.61 6.43 3.87
N ILE A 7 14.24 5.25 3.87
CA ILE A 7 15.06 4.75 2.75
C ILE A 7 14.21 4.64 1.47
N ASN A 8 12.99 4.13 1.62
CA ASN A 8 12.02 4.04 0.55
C ASN A 8 10.90 5.07 0.76
N SER A 9 10.48 5.73 -0.30
CA SER A 9 9.29 6.59 -0.26
C SER A 9 8.05 5.77 0.11
N PRO A 10 7.16 6.25 1.00
CA PRO A 10 5.90 5.58 1.30
C PRO A 10 5.05 5.30 0.05
N ASP A 11 5.09 6.20 -0.94
CA ASP A 11 4.39 6.07 -2.21
C ASP A 11 4.91 4.93 -3.10
N CYS A 12 6.05 4.30 -2.76
CA CYS A 12 6.47 3.05 -3.37
C CYS A 12 5.57 1.88 -2.96
N PHE A 13 4.76 2.00 -1.92
CA PHE A 13 3.93 0.92 -1.38
C PHE A 13 2.45 1.20 -1.61
N CYS A 14 1.66 0.14 -1.75
CA CYS A 14 0.22 0.24 -1.90
C CYS A 14 -0.43 0.49 -0.54
N TYR A 15 -1.18 1.57 -0.39
CA TYR A 15 -1.91 1.86 0.84
C TYR A 15 -2.81 0.68 1.29
N ILE A 16 -3.49 0.00 0.36
CA ILE A 16 -4.48 -1.03 0.70
C ILE A 16 -3.81 -2.34 1.14
N CYS A 17 -2.73 -2.76 0.49
CA CYS A 17 -2.16 -4.10 0.69
C CYS A 17 -0.72 -4.13 1.18
N GLY A 18 -0.08 -2.98 1.41
CA GLY A 18 1.29 -2.87 1.93
C GLY A 18 2.39 -3.28 0.95
N ASN A 19 2.04 -3.90 -0.18
CA ASN A 19 3.01 -4.42 -1.14
C ASN A 19 3.68 -3.30 -1.95
N TYR A 20 4.93 -3.55 -2.36
CA TYR A 20 5.67 -2.70 -3.28
C TYR A 20 4.96 -2.55 -4.63
N THR A 21 4.98 -1.34 -5.14
CA THR A 21 4.30 -0.92 -6.36
C THR A 21 5.28 -0.23 -7.30
N ILE A 22 5.27 -0.68 -8.55
CA ILE A 22 6.04 -0.05 -9.61
C ILE A 22 5.23 1.11 -10.15
N LYS A 23 5.87 2.23 -10.49
CA LYS A 23 5.22 3.48 -10.95
C LYS A 23 4.09 3.26 -11.97
N ARG A 24 4.28 2.40 -12.98
CA ARG A 24 3.25 2.10 -14.00
C ARG A 24 1.96 1.47 -13.43
N GLN A 25 2.09 0.73 -12.33
CA GLN A 25 0.99 0.07 -11.62
C GLN A 25 0.40 0.93 -10.49
N GLN A 26 0.99 2.09 -10.18
CA GLN A 26 0.45 2.99 -9.18
C GLN A 26 -0.78 3.72 -9.73
N ARG A 27 -1.71 3.99 -8.83
CA ARG A 27 -2.91 4.78 -9.05
C ARG A 27 -3.05 5.74 -7.88
N ASN A 28 -3.63 6.91 -8.15
CA ASN A 28 -4.05 7.80 -7.09
C ASN A 28 -5.26 7.19 -6.37
N ILE A 29 -5.40 7.51 -5.09
CA ILE A 29 -6.61 7.22 -4.34
C ILE A 29 -7.67 8.21 -4.82
N SER A 30 -8.74 7.69 -5.42
CA SER A 30 -9.88 8.47 -5.88
C SER A 30 -11.07 8.27 -4.95
N ASP A 31 -12.08 9.15 -5.04
CA ASP A 31 -13.33 9.04 -4.30
C ASP A 31 -13.99 7.65 -4.45
N PHE A 32 -13.85 7.03 -5.62
CA PHE A 32 -14.31 5.66 -5.84
C PHE A 32 -13.57 4.66 -4.95
N VAL A 33 -12.24 4.74 -4.91
CA VAL A 33 -11.42 3.85 -4.08
C VAL A 33 -11.75 4.05 -2.61
N GLU A 34 -11.87 5.29 -2.15
CA GLU A 34 -12.21 5.62 -0.77
C GLU A 34 -13.57 5.04 -0.35
N LYS A 35 -14.62 5.25 -1.16
CA LYS A 35 -15.97 4.74 -0.87
C LYS A 35 -16.02 3.21 -0.84
N VAL A 36 -15.42 2.55 -1.84
CA VAL A 36 -15.48 1.09 -1.94
C VAL A 36 -14.57 0.43 -0.90
N TYR A 37 -13.44 1.05 -0.57
CA TYR A 37 -12.59 0.61 0.54
C TYR A 37 -13.36 0.60 1.86
N PHE A 38 -14.06 1.70 2.18
CA PHE A 38 -14.88 1.78 3.38
C PHE A 38 -16.01 0.75 3.37
N ALA A 39 -16.71 0.58 2.25
CA ALA A 39 -17.78 -0.40 2.11
C ALA A 39 -17.30 -1.86 2.28
N TYR A 40 -16.09 -2.17 1.81
CA TYR A 40 -15.53 -3.52 1.89
C TYR A 40 -14.95 -3.84 3.27
N PHE A 41 -14.09 -2.95 3.80
CA PHE A 41 -13.34 -3.21 5.03
C PHE A 41 -14.02 -2.68 6.30
N GLY A 42 -15.01 -1.79 6.17
CA GLY A 42 -15.66 -1.12 7.30
C GLY A 42 -14.78 -0.08 8.00
N ILE A 43 -13.62 0.26 7.43
CA ILE A 43 -12.62 1.18 8.01
C ILE A 43 -12.44 2.36 7.06
N LYS A 44 -12.42 3.58 7.60
CA LYS A 44 -12.16 4.78 6.79
C LYS A 44 -10.72 4.80 6.31
N LEU A 45 -10.51 5.21 5.07
CA LEU A 45 -9.18 5.45 4.53
C LEU A 45 -8.62 6.71 5.21
N GLY A 46 -7.57 6.54 6.03
CA GLY A 46 -7.02 7.58 6.90
C GLY A 46 -5.61 8.02 6.51
N ASP A 47 -5.11 9.01 7.26
CA ASP A 47 -3.73 9.50 7.22
C ASP A 47 -3.24 10.01 5.85
N GLN A 48 -4.15 10.37 4.95
CA GLN A 48 -3.81 10.93 3.62
C GLN A 48 -3.30 12.37 3.68
N ASP A 49 -3.41 13.02 4.84
CA ASP A 49 -2.74 14.29 5.15
C ASP A 49 -1.32 14.08 5.70
N LYS A 50 -0.93 12.83 6.00
CA LYS A 50 0.34 12.50 6.64
C LYS A 50 1.38 12.08 5.60
N SER A 51 2.50 12.78 5.58
CA SER A 51 3.62 12.49 4.67
C SER A 51 4.23 11.11 4.86
N TRP A 52 4.05 10.48 6.03
CA TRP A 52 4.56 9.14 6.33
C TRP A 52 3.67 8.02 5.80
N ALA A 53 2.40 8.28 5.46
CA ALA A 53 1.51 7.27 4.92
C ALA A 53 1.63 7.20 3.38
N PRO A 54 1.33 6.05 2.75
CA PRO A 54 1.27 6.00 1.29
C PRO A 54 0.06 6.75 0.73
N HIS A 55 0.27 7.50 -0.35
CA HIS A 55 -0.79 8.20 -1.08
C HIS A 55 -1.15 7.51 -2.41
N LYS A 56 -0.56 6.32 -2.63
CA LYS A 56 -0.72 5.52 -3.85
C LYS A 56 -1.32 4.16 -3.52
N VAL A 57 -2.09 3.64 -4.47
CA VAL A 57 -2.60 2.27 -4.45
C VAL A 57 -2.18 1.54 -5.71
N CYS A 58 -2.01 0.22 -5.62
CA CYS A 58 -1.70 -0.58 -6.79
C CYS A 58 -2.95 -0.81 -7.65
N SER A 59 -2.75 -0.89 -8.97
CA SER A 59 -3.82 -1.15 -9.93
C SER A 59 -4.57 -2.44 -9.66
N VAL A 60 -3.91 -3.42 -9.04
CA VAL A 60 -4.52 -4.71 -8.71
C VAL A 60 -5.56 -4.54 -7.59
N CYS A 61 -5.24 -3.82 -6.51
CA CYS A 61 -6.21 -3.54 -5.45
C CYS A 61 -7.41 -2.74 -5.97
N VAL A 62 -7.16 -1.73 -6.82
CA VAL A 62 -8.24 -0.95 -7.44
C VAL A 62 -9.15 -1.83 -8.28
N GLU A 63 -8.58 -2.74 -9.07
CA GLU A 63 -9.35 -3.65 -9.92
C GLU A 63 -10.11 -4.71 -9.11
N GLU A 64 -9.52 -5.25 -8.05
CA GLU A 64 -10.22 -6.20 -7.17
C GLU A 64 -11.39 -5.53 -6.43
N LEU A 65 -11.21 -4.31 -5.92
CA LEU A 65 -12.30 -3.52 -5.35
C LEU A 65 -13.39 -3.24 -6.39
N ARG A 66 -13.01 -2.90 -7.63
CA ARG A 66 -13.97 -2.70 -8.72
C ARG A 66 -14.77 -3.95 -9.04
N GLN A 67 -14.11 -5.10 -9.15
CA GLN A 67 -14.77 -6.37 -9.44
C GLN A 67 -15.70 -6.79 -8.31
N TRP A 68 -15.28 -6.58 -7.06
CA TRP A 68 -16.13 -6.83 -5.90
C TRP A 68 -17.36 -5.91 -5.91
N PHE A 69 -17.17 -4.61 -6.12
CA PHE A 69 -18.26 -3.63 -6.19
C PHE A 69 -19.26 -3.94 -7.31
N GLN A 70 -18.80 -4.52 -8.43
CA GLN A 70 -19.64 -4.97 -9.54
C GLN A 70 -20.28 -6.36 -9.31
N GLY A 71 -20.04 -7.02 -8.17
CA GLY A 71 -20.53 -8.36 -7.88
C GLY A 71 -19.85 -9.47 -8.69
N LYS A 72 -18.77 -9.17 -9.42
CA LYS A 72 -18.01 -10.15 -10.22
C LYS A 72 -17.05 -10.99 -9.38
N LYS A 73 -16.73 -10.52 -8.18
CA LYS A 73 -15.82 -11.17 -7.23
C LYS A 73 -16.43 -11.17 -5.84
N GLN A 74 -16.45 -12.32 -5.17
CA GLN A 74 -17.04 -12.43 -3.84
C GLN A 74 -16.19 -11.76 -2.75
N SER A 75 -14.87 -11.90 -2.84
CA SER A 75 -13.92 -11.35 -1.87
C SER A 75 -12.57 -11.01 -2.49
N LEU A 76 -11.86 -10.06 -1.90
CA LEU A 76 -10.45 -9.77 -2.19
C LEU A 76 -9.56 -10.95 -1.74
N ARG A 77 -8.30 -10.97 -2.19
CA ARG A 77 -7.30 -11.97 -1.78
C ARG A 77 -6.93 -11.93 -0.30
N PHE A 78 -7.37 -10.92 0.43
CA PHE A 78 -7.14 -10.72 1.85
C PHE A 78 -8.38 -10.09 2.49
N GLY A 79 -8.60 -10.36 3.78
CA GLY A 79 -9.71 -9.81 4.56
C GLY A 79 -9.37 -8.53 5.33
N ILE A 80 -8.09 -8.33 5.66
CA ILE A 80 -7.61 -7.20 6.47
C ILE A 80 -6.66 -6.36 5.60
N PRO A 81 -6.91 -5.05 5.44
CA PRO A 81 -6.03 -4.18 4.68
C PRO A 81 -4.77 -3.86 5.49
N MET A 82 -3.75 -3.30 4.84
CA MET A 82 -2.56 -2.81 5.54
C MET A 82 -2.95 -1.69 6.51
N VAL A 83 -2.48 -1.78 7.75
CA VAL A 83 -2.68 -0.76 8.77
C VAL A 83 -1.40 0.06 8.89
N TRP A 84 -1.49 1.35 8.62
CA TRP A 84 -0.35 2.26 8.67
C TRP A 84 -0.23 2.89 10.05
N ARG A 85 1.02 3.04 10.51
CA ARG A 85 1.37 3.72 11.76
C ARG A 85 2.61 4.57 11.51
N GLU A 86 2.66 5.73 12.16
CA GLU A 86 3.84 6.58 12.12
C GLU A 86 5.02 5.85 12.76
N PRO A 87 6.16 5.71 12.05
CA PRO A 87 7.32 5.04 12.59
C PRO A 87 7.99 5.90 13.67
N LYS A 88 8.37 5.29 14.79
CA LYS A 88 9.13 5.92 15.88
C LYS A 88 10.57 6.25 15.47
N ASN A 89 11.14 5.43 14.59
CA ASN A 89 12.48 5.59 14.05
C ASN A 89 12.59 4.91 12.66
N HIS A 90 13.68 5.19 11.94
CA HIS A 90 13.95 4.61 10.61
C HIS A 90 14.95 3.44 10.61
N SER A 91 15.36 2.95 11.79
CA SER A 91 16.33 1.85 11.92
C SER A 91 15.69 0.48 12.08
N ASP A 92 14.65 0.36 12.91
CA ASP A 92 14.02 -0.94 13.23
C ASP A 92 12.49 -0.91 13.17
N ASP A 93 11.86 0.25 13.36
CA ASP A 93 10.40 0.38 13.43
C ASP A 93 9.74 0.73 12.08
N CYS A 94 10.50 1.31 11.15
CA CYS A 94 9.95 1.80 9.89
C CYS A 94 9.76 0.69 8.85
N TYR A 95 8.51 0.27 8.63
CA TYR A 95 8.11 -0.70 7.60
C TYR A 95 8.76 -0.41 6.23
N PHE A 96 8.76 0.85 5.80
CA PHE A 96 9.34 1.24 4.52
C PHE A 96 10.85 1.02 4.45
N CYS A 97 11.57 1.24 5.55
CA CYS A 97 13.02 1.04 5.62
C CYS A 97 13.38 -0.44 5.72
N SER A 98 12.55 -1.22 6.41
CA SER A 98 12.74 -2.67 6.58
C SER A 98 12.50 -3.46 5.28
N CYS A 99 11.76 -2.90 4.31
CA CYS A 99 11.54 -3.54 3.02
C CYS A 99 12.72 -3.30 2.06
N ASN A 100 13.47 -4.36 1.73
CA ASN A 100 14.49 -4.28 0.67
C ASN A 100 13.85 -4.41 -0.72
N VAL A 101 13.55 -3.27 -1.35
CA VAL A 101 12.88 -3.20 -2.66
C VAL A 101 13.79 -2.73 -3.79
N GLN A 102 15.07 -2.46 -3.51
CA GLN A 102 16.03 -2.00 -4.51
C GLN A 102 16.33 -3.12 -5.53
N GLY A 103 16.32 -2.77 -6.82
CA GLY A 103 16.56 -3.74 -7.91
C GLY A 103 15.35 -4.58 -8.31
N PHE A 104 14.21 -4.47 -7.60
CA PHE A 104 12.99 -5.16 -7.97
C PHE A 104 12.21 -4.44 -9.07
N ASN A 105 11.74 -5.24 -10.03
CA ASN A 105 10.95 -4.85 -11.18
C ASN A 105 9.70 -5.76 -11.30
N LEU A 106 8.93 -5.61 -12.38
CA LEU A 106 7.65 -6.31 -12.51
C LEU A 106 7.77 -7.84 -12.50
N LYS A 107 8.91 -8.36 -12.97
CA LYS A 107 9.13 -9.81 -13.11
C LYS A 107 9.47 -10.47 -11.76
N ASN A 108 10.28 -9.81 -10.94
CA ASN A 108 10.81 -10.37 -9.69
C ASN A 108 10.17 -9.77 -8.43
N LYS A 109 9.27 -8.77 -8.51
CA LYS A 109 8.63 -8.18 -7.32
C LYS A 109 7.89 -9.17 -6.40
N LYS A 110 7.53 -10.34 -6.93
CA LYS A 110 6.89 -11.43 -6.17
C LYS A 110 7.86 -12.11 -5.19
N GLU A 111 9.16 -11.91 -5.36
CA GLU A 111 10.23 -12.44 -4.52
C GLU A 111 10.60 -11.48 -3.37
N ILE A 112 9.95 -10.30 -3.30
CA ILE A 112 10.13 -9.37 -2.19
C ILE A 112 9.58 -10.03 -0.92
N SER A 113 10.44 -10.14 0.08
CA SER A 113 10.03 -10.51 1.44
C SER A 113 9.55 -9.26 2.17
N TYR A 114 8.36 -9.32 2.75
CA TYR A 114 7.80 -8.26 3.57
C TYR A 114 7.93 -8.61 5.05
N PRO A 115 8.26 -7.63 5.91
CA PRO A 115 8.21 -7.82 7.35
C PRO A 115 6.74 -7.92 7.79
N TYR A 116 6.35 -9.07 8.31
CA TYR A 116 5.04 -9.31 8.95
C TYR A 116 5.20 -9.31 10.47
#